data_AF-A0A5J4U721-F1
#
_entry.id   AF-A0A5J4U721-F1
#
_cell.length_a   1.000
_cell.length_b   1.000
_cell.length_c   1.000
_cell.angle_alpha   90.00
_cell.angle_beta   90.00
_cell.angle_gamma   90.00
#
_symmetry.space_group_name_H-M   'P 1'
#
loop_
_entity.id
_entity.type
_entity.pdbx_description
1 polymer ?
#
loop_
_entity_poly.entity_id
_entity_poly.type
_entity_poly.pdbx_seq_one_letter_code
_entity_poly.pdbx_strand_id
1 'polypeptide(L)'
;NKSFGCGGAIFIQTNITAENLNETNFLMRDLTFSGCSAVNSIGNNIHIESVNTSNAGIAIAINSLISVIDIPNLYTTFEYLNYYMGIDQSKVGDGTIIDNHEPLFLAVQTDSIIKQYYIRSSSSLDENDCSSTSPCKTINYILSQSLPTGFVKGLSIIIINLLSNTSDQNNIILNSGTELNNIVTVQSNGYSPEAEQDSYLKRQISTSSFSNSLFTIRETGDLSLLGLHFDNLNPSSTNPLISIRSDDNTQQPNITIIDCGWGAAINAKLQTGSQLRINDSEFIQCKGSNISGGAIYLNINNNGQATISNSSFNHCEATHGGGIYAEIYSGGQLTIDGQCNFIQCKASIRGGGIFTSIEGLNSQLTLEDEVKFDCCTCNSTSSQGGGAQINVGDHGTSIINKVQFNSCTSSEDGGGIIIGANNPMKYILNGTQFTNCEAYRYGGGFFITSQNSVVELFSVIIQSCKSLSEGGGCSIQCLGTGDVLSFTGELQFNNCTSGWGGGI
;
A
#
# COMPACT_ATOMS: atom_id res chain seq x y z
N ASN A 1 -50.83 20.95 -12.03
CA ASN A 1 -49.61 21.73 -11.73
C ASN A 1 -48.80 21.00 -10.69
N LYS A 2 -47.87 20.14 -11.10
CA LYS A 2 -46.89 19.56 -10.17
C LYS A 2 -45.92 20.69 -9.85
N SER A 3 -46.02 21.24 -8.66
CA SER A 3 -45.28 22.43 -8.25
C SER A 3 -43.83 22.15 -7.83
N PHE A 4 -43.39 20.88 -7.81
CA PHE A 4 -42.11 20.46 -7.23
C PHE A 4 -41.46 19.32 -8.03
N GLY A 5 -40.13 19.37 -8.15
CA GLY A 5 -39.29 18.35 -8.78
C GLY A 5 -37.86 18.85 -8.97
N CYS A 6 -36.97 18.48 -8.06
CA CYS A 6 -35.51 18.67 -8.20
C CYS A 6 -34.92 17.37 -8.77
N GLY A 7 -33.85 17.46 -9.56
CA GLY A 7 -33.26 16.29 -10.21
C GLY A 7 -34.02 15.93 -11.48
N GLY A 8 -33.82 16.73 -12.54
CA GLY A 8 -34.58 16.60 -13.79
C GLY A 8 -34.35 15.27 -14.50
N ALA A 9 -33.18 14.65 -14.31
CA ALA A 9 -32.91 13.28 -14.74
C ALA A 9 -32.86 12.32 -13.54
N ILE A 10 -32.04 12.65 -12.54
CA ILE A 10 -31.73 11.78 -11.40
C ILE A 10 -31.88 12.59 -10.11
N PHE A 11 -32.63 12.02 -9.17
CA PHE A 11 -32.69 12.48 -7.79
C PHE A 11 -32.16 11.37 -6.88
N ILE A 12 -31.25 11.71 -5.96
CA ILE A 12 -30.64 10.76 -5.03
C ILE A 12 -30.86 11.26 -3.61
N GLN A 13 -31.33 10.38 -2.74
CA GLN A 13 -31.35 10.62 -1.30
C GLN A 13 -30.37 9.64 -0.65
N THR A 14 -29.40 10.17 0.09
CA THR A 14 -28.39 9.35 0.78
C THR A 14 -28.20 9.77 2.23
N ASN A 15 -28.18 8.78 3.13
CA ASN A 15 -27.83 8.96 4.54
C ASN A 15 -26.34 8.67 4.82
N ILE A 16 -25.56 8.30 3.79
CA ILE A 16 -24.13 8.04 3.93
C ILE A 16 -23.43 9.38 4.13
N THR A 17 -22.62 9.49 5.17
CA THR A 17 -21.81 10.70 5.41
C THR A 17 -20.74 10.84 4.33
N ALA A 18 -20.37 12.08 4.01
CA ALA A 18 -19.43 12.37 2.93
C ALA A 18 -18.09 11.62 3.06
N GLU A 19 -17.56 11.50 4.29
CA GLU A 19 -16.33 10.75 4.60
C GLU A 19 -16.39 9.26 4.24
N ASN A 20 -17.61 8.70 4.11
CA ASN A 20 -17.85 7.29 3.79
C ASN A 20 -18.31 7.06 2.35
N LEU A 21 -18.48 8.11 1.54
CA LEU A 21 -18.84 7.95 0.12
C LEU A 21 -17.65 7.38 -0.65
N ASN A 22 -17.85 6.26 -1.34
CA ASN A 22 -16.82 5.59 -2.11
C ASN A 22 -17.43 4.76 -3.26
N GLU A 23 -16.58 4.17 -4.09
CA GLU A 23 -17.01 3.45 -5.30
C GLU A 23 -17.93 2.25 -5.04
N THR A 24 -17.91 1.68 -3.83
CA THR A 24 -18.75 0.51 -3.50
C THR A 24 -20.18 0.89 -3.15
N ASN A 25 -20.42 2.13 -2.74
CA ASN A 25 -21.73 2.60 -2.26
C ASN A 25 -22.30 3.78 -3.04
N PHE A 26 -21.47 4.48 -3.82
CA PHE A 26 -21.88 5.66 -4.57
C PHE A 26 -21.01 5.81 -5.83
N LEU A 27 -21.40 5.17 -6.94
CA LEU A 27 -20.66 5.24 -8.20
C LEU A 27 -21.60 5.37 -9.39
N MET A 28 -21.40 6.41 -10.21
CA MET A 28 -22.10 6.59 -11.49
C MET A 28 -21.09 7.07 -12.53
N ARG A 29 -20.71 6.20 -13.46
CA ARG A 29 -19.75 6.55 -14.52
C ARG A 29 -20.40 6.61 -15.88
N ASP A 30 -19.79 7.41 -16.75
CA ASP A 30 -20.06 7.52 -18.17
C ASP A 30 -21.52 7.88 -18.47
N LEU A 31 -22.07 8.80 -17.67
CA LEU A 31 -23.43 9.31 -17.83
C LEU A 31 -23.55 10.18 -19.09
N THR A 32 -24.74 10.23 -19.67
CA THR A 32 -25.10 11.17 -20.73
C THR A 32 -26.48 11.75 -20.42
N PHE A 33 -26.62 13.06 -20.46
CA PHE A 33 -27.89 13.75 -20.22
C PHE A 33 -28.37 14.46 -21.49
N SER A 34 -29.66 14.36 -21.82
CA SER A 34 -30.25 15.03 -22.98
C SER A 34 -31.67 15.49 -22.68
N GLY A 35 -31.92 16.80 -22.81
CA GLY A 35 -33.25 17.38 -22.63
C GLY A 35 -33.80 17.33 -21.19
N CYS A 36 -32.95 17.06 -20.20
CA CYS A 36 -33.35 16.97 -18.79
C CYS A 36 -33.59 18.38 -18.21
N SER A 37 -34.68 18.55 -17.47
CA SER A 37 -35.01 19.82 -16.83
C SER A 37 -35.76 19.57 -15.53
N ALA A 38 -35.33 20.27 -14.48
CA ALA A 38 -35.98 20.30 -13.19
C ALA A 38 -36.86 21.55 -13.06
N VAL A 39 -37.81 21.52 -12.12
CA VAL A 39 -38.58 22.72 -11.76
C VAL A 39 -37.61 23.79 -11.28
N ASN A 40 -37.78 25.03 -11.75
CA ASN A 40 -36.89 26.17 -11.47
C ASN A 40 -35.42 25.95 -11.86
N SER A 41 -35.12 24.97 -12.72
CA SER A 41 -33.75 24.58 -13.10
C SER A 41 -32.87 24.13 -11.93
N ILE A 42 -33.46 23.52 -10.89
CA ILE A 42 -32.73 23.06 -9.70
C ILE A 42 -32.26 21.62 -9.88
N GLY A 43 -31.00 21.44 -10.27
CA GLY A 43 -30.41 20.13 -10.56
C GLY A 43 -31.04 19.52 -11.81
N ASN A 44 -30.91 20.17 -12.97
CA ASN A 44 -31.48 19.68 -14.23
C ASN A 44 -31.06 18.25 -14.57
N ASN A 45 -29.84 17.86 -14.23
CA ASN A 45 -29.34 16.51 -14.44
C ASN A 45 -29.43 15.72 -13.13
N ILE A 46 -28.63 16.09 -12.13
CA ILE A 46 -28.57 15.39 -10.85
C ILE A 46 -28.92 16.35 -9.72
N HIS A 47 -29.76 15.88 -8.81
CA HIS A 47 -29.99 16.51 -7.52
C HIS A 47 -29.76 15.51 -6.38
N ILE A 48 -28.98 15.89 -5.37
CA ILE A 48 -28.62 15.02 -4.24
C ILE A 48 -29.11 15.62 -2.93
N GLU A 49 -30.02 14.92 -2.27
CA GLU A 49 -30.34 15.12 -0.86
C GLU A 49 -29.34 14.34 0.01
N SER A 50 -28.57 15.07 0.82
CA SER A 50 -27.49 14.48 1.64
C SER A 50 -27.41 15.10 3.03
N VAL A 51 -26.67 14.47 3.94
CA VAL A 51 -26.46 15.00 5.30
C VAL A 51 -25.86 16.41 5.26
N ASN A 52 -24.93 16.65 4.33
CA ASN A 52 -24.35 17.97 4.05
C ASN A 52 -23.93 18.03 2.57
N THR A 53 -24.53 18.94 1.82
CA THR A 53 -24.41 19.07 0.37
C THR A 53 -22.99 19.42 -0.06
N SER A 54 -22.38 20.41 0.60
CA SER A 54 -21.02 20.85 0.32
C SER A 54 -20.03 19.69 0.52
N ASN A 55 -20.13 18.98 1.65
CA ASN A 55 -19.24 17.87 1.96
C ASN A 55 -19.44 16.70 0.99
N ALA A 56 -20.69 16.35 0.65
CA ALA A 56 -20.99 15.31 -0.33
C ALA A 56 -20.39 15.65 -1.70
N GLY A 57 -20.50 16.91 -2.13
CA GLY A 57 -19.91 17.40 -3.35
C GLY A 57 -18.38 17.29 -3.39
N ILE A 58 -17.71 17.66 -2.29
CA ILE A 58 -16.26 17.48 -2.13
C ILE A 58 -15.89 16.00 -2.27
N ALA A 59 -16.57 15.12 -1.54
CA ALA A 59 -16.27 13.68 -1.55
C ALA A 59 -16.50 13.06 -2.94
N ILE A 60 -17.56 13.46 -3.64
CA ILE A 60 -17.84 13.01 -5.02
C ILE A 60 -16.74 13.44 -5.97
N ALA A 61 -16.30 14.70 -5.90
CA ALA A 61 -15.29 15.23 -6.79
C ALA A 61 -13.90 14.61 -6.53
N ILE A 62 -13.46 14.54 -5.28
CA ILE A 62 -12.14 13.99 -4.91
C ILE A 62 -12.03 12.52 -5.30
N ASN A 63 -13.08 11.73 -5.08
CA ASN A 63 -13.09 10.30 -5.41
C ASN A 63 -13.58 10.02 -6.84
N SER A 64 -13.84 11.05 -7.66
CA SER A 64 -14.33 10.92 -9.03
C SER A 64 -15.57 10.01 -9.17
N LEU A 65 -16.51 10.10 -8.22
CA LEU A 65 -17.65 9.18 -8.12
C LEU A 65 -18.74 9.40 -9.19
N ILE A 66 -18.71 10.55 -9.89
CA ILE A 66 -19.63 10.88 -10.98
C ILE A 66 -18.86 11.28 -12.24
N SER A 67 -18.95 10.51 -13.33
CA SER A 67 -18.43 10.95 -14.63
C SER A 67 -19.54 11.13 -15.66
N VAL A 68 -19.36 12.13 -16.52
CA VAL A 68 -20.29 12.46 -17.61
C VAL A 68 -19.48 12.50 -18.90
N ILE A 69 -19.93 11.76 -19.92
CA ILE A 69 -19.27 11.66 -21.21
C ILE A 69 -19.14 13.07 -21.81
N ASP A 70 -17.97 13.36 -22.40
CA ASP A 70 -17.59 14.64 -23.01
C ASP A 70 -17.55 15.86 -22.06
N ILE A 71 -17.62 15.65 -20.73
CA ILE A 71 -17.49 16.72 -19.73
C ILE A 71 -16.35 16.42 -18.74
N PRO A 72 -15.08 16.51 -19.17
CA PRO A 72 -13.93 16.20 -18.31
C PRO A 72 -13.71 17.22 -17.17
N ASN A 73 -14.31 18.41 -17.26
CA ASN A 73 -14.19 19.51 -16.31
C ASN A 73 -15.39 19.67 -15.38
N LEU A 74 -16.22 18.62 -15.23
CA LEU A 74 -17.49 18.62 -14.48
C LEU A 74 -17.40 19.33 -13.12
N TYR A 75 -16.34 19.05 -12.36
CA TYR A 75 -16.18 19.51 -10.99
C TYR A 75 -15.60 20.92 -10.85
N THR A 76 -14.94 21.43 -11.89
CA THR A 76 -14.09 22.63 -11.79
C THR A 76 -14.68 23.85 -12.50
N THR A 77 -15.60 23.66 -13.44
CA THR A 77 -16.26 24.77 -14.15
C THR A 77 -17.59 25.17 -13.49
N PHE A 78 -17.87 26.48 -13.45
CA PHE A 78 -19.15 27.04 -13.00
C PHE A 78 -20.28 26.90 -14.05
N GLU A 79 -19.99 26.38 -15.23
CA GLU A 79 -20.98 26.24 -16.32
C GLU A 79 -22.18 25.35 -15.93
N TYR A 80 -21.95 24.37 -15.04
CA TYR A 80 -22.91 23.33 -14.73
C TYR A 80 -23.61 23.47 -13.36
N LEU A 81 -23.51 24.63 -12.70
CA LEU A 81 -24.02 24.83 -11.33
C LEU A 81 -25.49 24.40 -11.16
N ASN A 82 -26.35 24.75 -12.12
CA ASN A 82 -27.78 24.44 -12.06
C ASN A 82 -28.11 23.01 -12.53
N TYR A 83 -27.14 22.29 -13.10
CA TYR A 83 -27.33 20.91 -13.56
C TYR A 83 -27.03 19.89 -12.48
N TYR A 84 -26.11 20.21 -11.56
CA TYR A 84 -25.68 19.35 -10.47
C TYR A 84 -25.79 20.11 -9.15
N MET A 85 -26.88 19.86 -8.42
CA MET A 85 -27.19 20.57 -7.19
C MET A 85 -27.47 19.57 -6.07
N GLY A 86 -27.56 20.07 -4.84
CA GLY A 86 -28.02 19.27 -3.72
C GLY A 86 -28.83 20.09 -2.72
N ILE A 87 -29.26 19.42 -1.66
CA ILE A 87 -29.90 20.02 -0.50
C ILE A 87 -29.53 19.23 0.75
N ASP A 88 -29.32 19.96 1.85
CA ASP A 88 -29.12 19.31 3.14
C ASP A 88 -30.43 18.70 3.61
N GLN A 89 -30.40 17.47 4.10
CA GLN A 89 -31.57 16.77 4.65
C GLN A 89 -32.33 17.61 5.68
N SER A 90 -31.60 18.38 6.49
CA SER A 90 -32.17 19.28 7.51
C SER A 90 -32.92 20.48 6.92
N LYS A 91 -32.66 20.83 5.65
CA LYS A 91 -33.22 21.99 4.95
C LYS A 91 -34.30 21.62 3.93
N VAL A 92 -34.59 20.32 3.73
CA VAL A 92 -35.56 19.84 2.73
C VAL A 92 -36.92 20.50 2.93
N GLY A 93 -37.47 20.49 4.15
CA GLY A 93 -38.79 21.07 4.43
C GLY A 93 -39.87 20.54 3.49
N ASP A 94 -40.57 21.43 2.79
CA ASP A 94 -41.50 21.09 1.70
C ASP A 94 -40.85 21.14 0.29
N GLY A 95 -39.54 21.37 0.22
CA GLY A 95 -38.72 21.39 -0.99
C GLY A 95 -38.92 22.64 -1.87
N THR A 96 -39.51 23.71 -1.32
CA THR A 96 -39.93 24.88 -2.12
C THR A 96 -39.01 26.08 -1.99
N ILE A 97 -38.17 26.10 -0.96
CA ILE A 97 -37.26 27.20 -0.67
C ILE A 97 -36.03 27.05 -1.56
N ILE A 98 -36.02 27.78 -2.67
CA ILE A 98 -34.97 27.73 -3.70
C ILE A 98 -33.57 27.95 -3.10
N ASP A 99 -33.44 28.87 -2.16
CA ASP A 99 -32.16 29.23 -1.52
C ASP A 99 -31.55 28.11 -0.67
N ASN A 100 -32.32 27.05 -0.35
CA ASN A 100 -31.79 25.89 0.36
C ASN A 100 -31.06 24.91 -0.57
N HIS A 101 -31.20 25.06 -1.89
CA HIS A 101 -30.53 24.21 -2.86
C HIS A 101 -29.20 24.84 -3.28
N GLU A 102 -28.13 24.09 -3.12
CA GLU A 102 -26.77 24.58 -3.34
C GLU A 102 -26.13 23.83 -4.52
N PRO A 103 -25.29 24.49 -5.35
CA PRO A 103 -24.52 23.79 -6.37
C PRO A 103 -23.59 22.76 -5.74
N LEU A 104 -23.60 21.54 -6.27
CA LEU A 104 -22.96 20.40 -5.62
C LEU A 104 -21.44 20.57 -5.52
N PHE A 105 -20.78 21.09 -6.56
CA PHE A 105 -19.32 21.17 -6.64
C PHE A 105 -18.73 22.55 -6.27
N LEU A 106 -19.52 23.41 -5.61
CA LEU A 106 -19.12 24.79 -5.34
C LEU A 106 -17.78 24.90 -4.59
N ALA A 107 -17.57 24.07 -3.56
CA ALA A 107 -16.34 24.09 -2.77
C ALA A 107 -15.08 23.72 -3.58
N VAL A 108 -15.23 22.86 -4.58
CA VAL A 108 -14.15 22.44 -5.48
C VAL A 108 -13.84 23.56 -6.47
N GLN A 109 -14.88 24.20 -7.01
CA GLN A 109 -14.76 25.32 -7.96
C GLN A 109 -14.13 26.58 -7.35
N THR A 110 -14.22 26.74 -6.03
CA THR A 110 -13.62 27.86 -5.29
C THR A 110 -12.26 27.53 -4.67
N ASP A 111 -11.57 26.48 -5.13
CA ASP A 111 -10.26 26.02 -4.64
C ASP A 111 -10.20 25.81 -3.11
N SER A 112 -11.35 25.52 -2.48
CA SER A 112 -11.46 25.43 -1.02
C SER A 112 -11.22 24.01 -0.48
N ILE A 113 -10.56 23.17 -1.28
CA ILE A 113 -10.33 21.75 -0.97
C ILE A 113 -8.85 21.37 -0.86
N ILE A 114 -7.93 22.14 -1.45
CA ILE A 114 -6.49 21.86 -1.40
C ILE A 114 -5.77 23.07 -0.80
N LYS A 115 -4.99 22.84 0.27
CA LYS A 115 -4.15 23.89 0.86
C LYS A 115 -2.68 23.46 0.86
N GLN A 116 -1.83 24.33 0.33
CA GLN A 116 -0.40 24.10 0.28
C GLN A 116 0.34 24.87 1.38
N TYR A 117 1.32 24.19 1.98
CA TYR A 117 2.28 24.68 2.96
C TYR A 117 3.69 24.35 2.50
N TYR A 118 4.68 25.07 3.03
CA TYR A 118 6.07 24.96 2.60
C TYR A 118 7.02 24.89 3.79
N ILE A 119 8.00 23.98 3.69
CA ILE A 119 9.06 23.80 4.68
C ILE A 119 10.42 24.12 4.07
N ARG A 120 11.25 24.85 4.82
CA ARG A 120 12.66 25.06 4.51
C ARG A 120 13.47 25.08 5.82
N SER A 121 14.44 24.17 5.95
CA SER A 121 15.21 24.01 7.19
C SER A 121 16.12 25.22 7.50
N SER A 122 16.84 25.73 6.50
CA SER A 122 17.71 26.89 6.68
C SER A 122 16.89 28.18 6.77
N SER A 123 17.12 29.00 7.79
CA SER A 123 16.61 30.39 7.93
C SER A 123 15.09 30.58 8.04
N SER A 124 14.32 29.53 8.33
CA SER A 124 12.88 29.61 8.59
C SER A 124 12.56 29.45 10.08
N LEU A 125 11.41 29.97 10.51
CA LEU A 125 10.92 29.88 11.88
C LEU A 125 9.48 29.36 11.89
N ASP A 126 9.11 28.65 12.97
CA ASP A 126 7.75 28.19 13.25
C ASP A 126 6.88 29.32 13.85
N GLU A 127 6.90 30.44 13.15
CA GLU A 127 6.08 31.64 13.39
C GLU A 127 5.56 32.21 12.04
N ASN A 128 6.05 31.66 10.92
CA ASN A 128 5.72 32.09 9.59
C ASN A 128 4.32 31.58 9.16
N ASP A 129 3.77 32.17 8.11
CA ASP A 129 2.51 31.73 7.50
C ASP A 129 2.64 30.44 6.66
N CYS A 130 3.85 29.88 6.60
CA CYS A 130 4.22 28.68 5.86
C CYS A 130 3.92 28.73 4.36
N SER A 131 3.85 29.93 3.77
CA SER A 131 3.74 30.13 2.33
C SER A 131 5.06 29.81 1.60
N SER A 132 5.03 29.74 0.27
CA SER A 132 6.24 29.51 -0.53
C SER A 132 7.31 30.59 -0.35
N THR A 133 6.88 31.83 -0.06
CA THR A 133 7.73 32.99 0.21
C THR A 133 8.14 33.13 1.67
N SER A 134 7.37 32.56 2.60
CA SER A 134 7.64 32.56 4.04
C SER A 134 7.44 31.15 4.62
N PRO A 135 8.33 30.21 4.28
CA PRO A 135 8.18 28.81 4.67
C PRO A 135 8.38 28.62 6.18
N CYS A 136 7.82 27.53 6.71
CA CYS A 136 7.99 27.12 8.10
C CYS A 136 9.16 26.16 8.29
N LYS A 137 9.48 25.85 9.54
CA LYS A 137 10.62 24.99 9.87
C LYS A 137 10.18 23.53 10.08
N THR A 138 9.05 23.29 10.72
CA THR A 138 8.60 21.92 11.06
C THR A 138 7.20 21.57 10.56
N ILE A 139 7.01 20.28 10.26
CA ILE A 139 5.71 19.69 9.93
C ILE A 139 4.76 19.81 11.14
N ASN A 140 5.25 19.54 12.35
CA ASN A 140 4.43 19.61 13.57
C ASN A 140 3.84 21.01 13.79
N TYR A 141 4.59 22.08 13.49
CA TYR A 141 4.04 23.42 13.57
C TYR A 141 2.88 23.61 12.58
N ILE A 142 3.04 23.21 11.33
CA ILE A 142 1.96 23.26 10.32
C ILE A 142 0.73 22.48 10.83
N LEU A 143 0.92 21.24 11.31
CA LEU A 143 -0.18 20.40 11.79
C LEU A 143 -0.89 20.93 13.04
N SER A 144 -0.25 21.83 13.79
CA SER A 144 -0.84 22.48 14.98
C SER A 144 -1.70 23.69 14.65
N GLN A 145 -1.70 24.16 13.39
CA GLN A 145 -2.52 25.29 12.97
C GLN A 145 -3.99 24.90 12.85
N SER A 146 -4.88 25.88 13.03
CA SER A 146 -6.30 25.70 12.80
C SER A 146 -6.61 25.44 11.32
N LEU A 147 -7.59 24.59 11.05
CA LEU A 147 -8.11 24.37 9.69
C LEU A 147 -8.54 25.70 9.03
N PRO A 148 -8.12 25.99 7.77
CA PRO A 148 -8.52 27.20 7.08
C PRO A 148 -10.04 27.31 6.86
N THR A 149 -10.56 28.55 6.82
CA THR A 149 -11.98 28.79 6.55
C THR A 149 -12.42 28.18 5.22
N GLY A 150 -13.54 27.44 5.22
CA GLY A 150 -14.09 26.77 4.03
C GLY A 150 -13.56 25.36 3.79
N PHE A 151 -12.51 24.95 4.50
CA PHE A 151 -11.98 23.59 4.44
C PHE A 151 -12.74 22.68 5.39
N VAL A 152 -12.75 21.38 5.08
CA VAL A 152 -13.46 20.36 5.84
C VAL A 152 -12.48 19.27 6.24
N LYS A 153 -12.30 19.09 7.54
CA LYS A 153 -11.43 18.04 8.10
C LYS A 153 -11.92 16.67 7.65
N GLY A 154 -11.01 15.78 7.28
CA GLY A 154 -11.34 14.44 6.77
C GLY A 154 -11.81 14.41 5.31
N LEU A 155 -11.87 15.55 4.61
CA LEU A 155 -12.18 15.62 3.18
C LEU A 155 -11.18 16.47 2.41
N SER A 156 -10.85 17.66 2.91
CA SER A 156 -9.85 18.53 2.29
C SER A 156 -8.46 17.89 2.31
N ILE A 157 -7.60 18.29 1.38
CA ILE A 157 -6.25 17.76 1.21
C ILE A 157 -5.24 18.85 1.61
N ILE A 158 -4.36 18.53 2.56
CA ILE A 158 -3.24 19.39 2.93
C ILE A 158 -1.99 18.88 2.24
N ILE A 159 -1.26 19.76 1.55
CA ILE A 159 0.02 19.42 0.90
C ILE A 159 1.15 20.23 1.56
N ILE A 160 2.17 19.55 2.05
CA ILE A 160 3.37 20.13 2.66
C ILE A 160 4.55 19.89 1.72
N ASN A 161 5.08 20.97 1.14
CA ASN A 161 6.18 20.94 0.18
C ASN A 161 7.52 21.19 0.86
N LEU A 162 8.47 20.27 0.70
CA LEU A 162 9.85 20.49 1.14
C LEU A 162 10.62 21.26 0.06
N LEU A 163 11.07 22.47 0.40
CA LEU A 163 11.92 23.30 -0.46
C LEU A 163 13.42 22.97 -0.32
N SER A 164 13.81 22.33 0.78
CA SER A 164 15.18 21.92 1.08
C SER A 164 15.19 20.58 1.80
N ASN A 165 16.37 19.96 1.89
CA ASN A 165 16.59 18.89 2.85
C ASN A 165 16.41 19.44 4.28
N THR A 166 16.11 18.57 5.24
CA THR A 166 15.88 18.94 6.65
C THR A 166 16.27 17.80 7.59
N SER A 167 16.73 18.15 8.79
CA SER A 167 16.92 17.25 9.93
C SER A 167 16.10 17.69 11.15
N ASP A 168 15.20 18.65 10.96
CA ASP A 168 14.43 19.28 12.05
C ASP A 168 13.12 18.55 12.36
N GLN A 169 12.76 17.55 11.56
CA GLN A 169 11.48 16.83 11.68
C GLN A 169 11.63 15.68 12.66
N ASN A 170 10.71 15.52 13.60
CA ASN A 170 10.65 14.34 14.47
C ASN A 170 9.24 14.11 15.01
N ASN A 171 8.94 12.86 15.40
CA ASN A 171 7.73 12.46 16.13
C ASN A 171 6.42 13.07 15.58
N ILE A 172 6.22 13.01 14.26
CA ILE A 172 5.03 13.52 13.60
C ILE A 172 3.90 12.52 13.78
N ILE A 173 2.79 12.96 14.38
CA ILE A 173 1.64 12.12 14.66
C ILE A 173 0.44 12.62 13.87
N LEU A 174 -0.17 11.72 13.10
CA LEU A 174 -1.40 11.99 12.33
C LEU A 174 -2.52 11.05 12.80
N ASN A 175 -3.63 11.64 13.25
CA ASN A 175 -4.81 10.92 13.73
C ASN A 175 -6.06 11.81 13.63
N SER A 176 -7.21 11.33 14.11
CA SER A 176 -8.47 12.09 14.04
C SER A 176 -8.44 13.39 14.86
N GLY A 177 -7.57 13.48 15.87
CA GLY A 177 -7.35 14.64 16.72
C GLY A 177 -6.35 15.68 16.18
N THR A 178 -5.69 15.45 15.04
CA THR A 178 -4.75 16.43 14.46
C THR A 178 -5.48 17.73 14.11
N GLU A 179 -5.02 18.87 14.64
CA GLU A 179 -5.76 20.14 14.59
C GLU A 179 -6.00 20.64 13.16
N LEU A 180 -4.95 20.65 12.34
CA LEU A 180 -5.05 21.13 10.96
C LEU A 180 -5.94 20.21 10.13
N ASN A 181 -5.52 18.96 9.94
CA ASN A 181 -6.27 17.95 9.20
C ASN A 181 -5.69 16.56 9.47
N ASN A 182 -6.49 15.52 9.27
CA ASN A 182 -6.04 14.12 9.33
C ASN A 182 -5.65 13.54 7.96
N ILE A 183 -5.86 14.27 6.86
CA ILE A 183 -5.42 13.92 5.50
C ILE A 183 -4.29 14.86 5.08
N VAL A 184 -3.07 14.34 4.97
CA VAL A 184 -1.85 15.12 4.74
C VAL A 184 -0.97 14.45 3.70
N THR A 185 -0.52 15.24 2.73
CA THR A 185 0.53 14.88 1.79
C THR A 185 1.80 15.63 2.17
N VAL A 186 2.93 14.93 2.27
CA VAL A 186 4.26 15.53 2.38
C VAL A 186 5.04 15.14 1.13
N GLN A 187 5.60 16.14 0.45
CA GLN A 187 6.27 15.90 -0.83
C GLN A 187 7.49 16.77 -1.04
N SER A 188 8.36 16.35 -1.94
CA SER A 188 9.38 17.23 -2.51
C SER A 188 8.71 18.31 -3.35
N ASN A 189 9.15 19.56 -3.22
CA ASN A 189 8.63 20.65 -4.03
C ASN A 189 8.88 20.38 -5.52
N GLY A 190 7.81 20.42 -6.32
CA GLY A 190 7.84 20.16 -7.76
C GLY A 190 7.58 18.70 -8.14
N TYR A 191 7.32 17.81 -7.17
CA TYR A 191 6.82 16.46 -7.45
C TYR A 191 5.61 16.53 -8.38
N SER A 192 5.64 15.72 -9.44
CA SER A 192 4.54 15.58 -10.41
C SER A 192 4.41 14.11 -10.78
N PRO A 193 3.26 13.46 -10.50
CA PRO A 193 3.07 12.03 -10.79
C PRO A 193 3.00 11.70 -12.29
N GLU A 194 2.77 12.71 -13.15
CA GLU A 194 2.59 12.55 -14.60
C GLU A 194 3.86 12.85 -15.42
N ALA A 195 4.96 13.24 -14.77
CA ALA A 195 6.19 13.58 -15.48
C ALA A 195 6.93 12.31 -15.94
N GLU A 196 7.13 12.15 -17.25
CA GLU A 196 7.84 10.99 -17.85
C GLU A 196 9.32 10.86 -17.42
N GLN A 197 9.88 11.87 -16.74
CA GLN A 197 11.20 11.88 -16.12
C GLN A 197 11.17 12.70 -14.83
N ASP A 198 12.04 12.38 -13.86
CA ASP A 198 12.25 13.13 -12.61
C ASP A 198 12.65 14.60 -12.88
N SER A 199 11.66 15.46 -13.13
CA SER A 199 11.85 16.90 -13.36
C SER A 199 12.09 17.67 -12.06
N TYR A 200 12.13 16.99 -10.93
CA TYR A 200 12.16 17.56 -9.60
C TYR A 200 13.28 16.95 -8.77
N LEU A 201 13.71 17.67 -7.74
CA LEU A 201 14.77 17.22 -6.85
C LEU A 201 14.16 16.59 -5.60
N LYS A 202 14.38 15.28 -5.41
CA LYS A 202 14.01 14.59 -4.17
C LYS A 202 14.68 15.23 -2.96
N ARG A 203 13.88 15.57 -1.95
CA ARG A 203 14.33 16.20 -0.71
C ARG A 203 14.47 15.17 0.38
N GLN A 204 15.53 15.32 1.15
CA GLN A 204 15.87 14.41 2.23
C GLN A 204 15.32 14.89 3.57
N ILE A 205 14.68 13.99 4.31
CA ILE A 205 14.43 14.13 5.74
C ILE A 205 15.45 13.23 6.46
N SER A 206 16.49 13.82 7.03
CA SER A 206 17.57 13.08 7.70
C SER A 206 17.13 12.60 9.07
N THR A 207 17.25 11.29 9.28
CA THR A 207 16.64 10.55 10.40
C THR A 207 17.66 9.70 11.17
N SER A 208 18.92 9.67 10.72
CA SER A 208 19.99 8.80 11.24
C SER A 208 20.41 9.04 12.69
N SER A 209 20.01 10.16 13.29
CA SER A 209 20.20 10.44 14.71
C SER A 209 19.00 10.06 15.58
N PHE A 210 17.86 9.71 15.00
CA PHE A 210 16.61 9.51 15.74
C PHE A 210 16.49 8.07 16.27
N SER A 211 15.97 7.96 17.49
CA SER A 211 15.62 6.67 18.11
C SER A 211 14.11 6.37 18.06
N ASN A 212 13.28 7.36 17.73
CA ASN A 212 11.82 7.22 17.61
C ASN A 212 11.41 7.27 16.15
N SER A 213 10.20 6.76 15.85
CA SER A 213 9.59 6.90 14.53
C SER A 213 9.42 8.36 14.13
N LEU A 214 9.70 8.65 12.85
CA LEU A 214 9.46 9.97 12.27
C LEU A 214 7.97 10.22 12.09
N PHE A 215 7.24 9.26 11.52
CA PHE A 215 5.80 9.33 11.33
C PHE A 215 5.08 8.23 12.12
N THR A 216 3.99 8.60 12.80
CA THR A 216 3.07 7.68 13.47
C THR A 216 1.64 7.97 13.02
N ILE A 217 1.04 7.05 12.27
CA ILE A 217 -0.30 7.19 11.69
C ILE A 217 -1.27 6.27 12.45
N ARG A 218 -2.34 6.86 12.98
CA ARG A 218 -3.33 6.17 13.82
C ARG A 218 -4.74 6.59 13.46
N GLU A 219 -5.73 5.83 13.90
CA GLU A 219 -7.16 6.18 13.74
C GLU A 219 -7.54 6.42 12.27
N THR A 220 -7.97 7.62 11.92
CA THR A 220 -8.34 8.05 10.55
C THR A 220 -7.24 8.86 9.87
N GLY A 221 -5.99 8.78 10.34
CA GLY A 221 -4.86 9.46 9.72
C GLY A 221 -4.56 8.90 8.33
N ASP A 222 -4.43 9.79 7.35
CA ASP A 222 -4.09 9.48 5.96
C ASP A 222 -2.86 10.28 5.54
N LEU A 223 -1.74 9.59 5.36
CA LEU A 223 -0.46 10.19 4.99
C LEU A 223 -0.01 9.74 3.60
N SER A 224 0.19 10.70 2.71
CA SER A 224 0.89 10.49 1.44
C SER A 224 2.30 11.05 1.49
N LEU A 225 3.31 10.27 1.12
CA LEU A 225 4.71 10.66 1.02
C LEU A 225 5.20 10.52 -0.42
N LEU A 226 5.54 11.65 -1.05
CA LEU A 226 5.77 11.71 -2.49
C LEU A 226 7.15 12.28 -2.82
N GLY A 227 7.98 11.47 -3.48
CA GLY A 227 9.26 11.91 -4.01
C GLY A 227 10.30 12.30 -2.95
N LEU A 228 10.28 11.65 -1.78
CA LEU A 228 11.14 11.99 -0.65
C LEU A 228 12.30 11.01 -0.50
N HIS A 229 13.38 11.47 0.12
CA HIS A 229 14.48 10.61 0.54
C HIS A 229 14.55 10.54 2.06
N PHE A 230 14.72 9.34 2.60
CA PHE A 230 14.86 9.09 4.02
C PHE A 230 16.14 8.29 4.26
N ASP A 231 16.89 8.66 5.30
CA ASP A 231 17.92 7.78 5.83
C ASP A 231 17.30 6.74 6.75
N ASN A 232 18.11 5.78 7.20
CA ASN A 232 17.74 4.95 8.33
C ASN A 232 17.68 5.76 9.62
N LEU A 233 16.90 5.29 10.59
CA LEU A 233 17.04 5.71 11.97
C LEU A 233 18.44 5.38 12.51
N ASN A 234 18.75 5.85 13.72
CA ASN A 234 19.94 5.45 14.44
C ASN A 234 20.03 3.90 14.44
N PRO A 235 21.19 3.27 14.10
CA PRO A 235 21.31 1.81 14.05
C PRO A 235 20.98 1.06 15.36
N SER A 236 20.98 1.76 16.49
CA SER A 236 20.55 1.22 17.79
C SER A 236 19.04 1.34 18.06
N SER A 237 18.31 2.05 17.20
CA SER A 237 16.86 2.17 17.26
C SER A 237 16.19 0.82 17.01
N THR A 238 15.20 0.50 17.83
CA THR A 238 14.29 -0.64 17.62
C THR A 238 12.95 -0.21 17.05
N ASN A 239 12.73 1.10 16.85
CA ASN A 239 11.52 1.64 16.26
C ASN A 239 11.63 1.65 14.73
N PRO A 240 10.51 1.56 13.99
CA PRO A 240 10.49 1.81 12.56
C PRO A 240 10.61 3.30 12.25
N LEU A 241 11.03 3.67 11.04
CA LEU A 241 10.97 5.06 10.61
C LEU A 241 9.51 5.55 10.46
N ILE A 242 8.63 4.72 9.90
CA ILE A 242 7.18 4.97 9.88
C ILE A 242 6.42 3.84 10.58
N SER A 243 5.56 4.25 11.51
CA SER A 243 4.65 3.38 12.26
C SER A 243 3.21 3.67 11.86
N ILE A 244 2.47 2.63 11.48
CA ILE A 244 1.03 2.69 11.27
C ILE A 244 0.34 1.66 12.16
N ARG A 245 -0.67 2.13 12.90
CA ARG A 245 -1.38 1.32 13.87
C ARG A 245 -2.87 1.62 13.84
N SER A 246 -3.65 0.60 13.55
CA SER A 246 -5.08 0.56 13.87
C SER A 246 -5.29 -0.17 15.20
N ASP A 247 -6.05 0.46 16.10
CA ASP A 247 -6.36 -0.09 17.43
C ASP A 247 -7.77 -0.69 17.53
N ASP A 248 -8.62 -0.43 16.54
CA ASP A 248 -9.94 -1.02 16.41
C ASP A 248 -10.30 -1.28 14.93
N ASN A 249 -11.29 -2.13 14.69
CA ASN A 249 -11.68 -2.55 13.33
C ASN A 249 -12.49 -1.48 12.56
N THR A 250 -12.70 -0.29 13.11
CA THR A 250 -13.41 0.84 12.47
C THR A 250 -12.47 1.94 12.01
N GLN A 251 -11.22 1.95 12.51
CA GLN A 251 -10.17 2.88 12.14
C GLN A 251 -9.44 2.43 10.87
N GLN A 252 -9.34 3.36 9.92
CA GLN A 252 -8.71 3.13 8.61
C GLN A 252 -7.53 4.09 8.43
N PRO A 253 -6.40 3.85 9.13
CA PRO A 253 -5.21 4.62 8.84
C PRO A 253 -4.69 4.20 7.48
N ASN A 254 -4.27 5.18 6.68
CA ASN A 254 -3.76 4.98 5.33
C ASN A 254 -2.38 5.58 5.18
N ILE A 255 -1.50 4.86 4.49
CA ILE A 255 -0.23 5.38 4.02
C ILE A 255 -0.06 5.06 2.55
N THR A 256 0.28 6.10 1.79
CA THR A 256 0.70 6.01 0.40
C THR A 256 2.14 6.52 0.28
N ILE A 257 3.05 5.68 -0.20
CA ILE A 257 4.45 6.07 -0.44
C ILE A 257 4.74 5.87 -1.92
N ILE A 258 5.16 6.94 -2.59
CA ILE A 258 5.47 6.94 -4.02
C ILE A 258 6.82 7.62 -4.26
N ASP A 259 7.66 6.98 -5.07
CA ASP A 259 8.93 7.53 -5.56
C ASP A 259 9.94 7.92 -4.46
N CYS A 260 9.93 7.17 -3.35
CA CYS A 260 10.76 7.45 -2.17
C CYS A 260 11.98 6.50 -2.03
N GLY A 261 13.07 6.98 -1.44
CA GLY A 261 14.29 6.18 -1.16
C GLY A 261 14.58 6.05 0.34
N TRP A 262 15.03 4.86 0.81
CA TRP A 262 15.08 4.51 2.25
C TRP A 262 16.28 3.66 2.71
N GLY A 263 16.58 3.73 4.01
CA GLY A 263 17.25 2.67 4.80
C GLY A 263 16.38 2.30 6.02
N ALA A 264 16.08 1.02 6.27
CA ALA A 264 15.19 0.43 7.30
C ALA A 264 13.93 1.23 7.72
N ALA A 265 12.78 0.87 7.15
CA ALA A 265 11.81 1.87 6.73
C ALA A 265 10.44 1.81 7.42
N ILE A 266 9.78 0.65 7.40
CA ILE A 266 8.33 0.58 7.67
C ILE A 266 8.02 -0.55 8.64
N ASN A 267 7.21 -0.26 9.66
CA ASN A 267 6.51 -1.28 10.44
C ASN A 267 5.03 -0.95 10.48
N ALA A 268 4.23 -1.87 9.96
CA ALA A 268 2.79 -1.68 9.81
C ALA A 268 2.01 -2.79 10.52
N LYS A 269 1.06 -2.37 11.35
CA LYS A 269 0.01 -3.26 11.88
C LYS A 269 -1.32 -2.88 11.24
N LEU A 270 -1.80 -3.73 10.35
CA LEU A 270 -3.00 -3.51 9.54
C LEU A 270 -4.15 -4.37 10.09
N GLN A 271 -5.32 -3.77 10.24
CA GLN A 271 -6.55 -4.42 10.69
C GLN A 271 -7.68 -4.16 9.70
N THR A 272 -8.93 -4.40 10.09
CA THR A 272 -10.09 -4.23 9.22
C THR A 272 -10.14 -2.82 8.63
N GLY A 273 -10.22 -2.75 7.30
CA GLY A 273 -10.25 -1.50 6.54
C GLY A 273 -8.90 -0.78 6.40
N SER A 274 -7.85 -1.20 7.11
CA SER A 274 -6.50 -0.63 6.94
C SER A 274 -5.92 -1.03 5.58
N GLN A 275 -5.35 -0.04 4.88
CA GLN A 275 -4.69 -0.24 3.59
C GLN A 275 -3.29 0.39 3.60
N LEU A 276 -2.29 -0.40 3.23
CA LEU A 276 -0.93 0.09 2.97
C LEU A 276 -0.60 -0.07 1.48
N ARG A 277 -0.25 1.02 0.81
CA ARG A 277 0.20 1.00 -0.58
C ARG A 277 1.59 1.59 -0.71
N ILE A 278 2.52 0.80 -1.25
CA ILE A 278 3.90 1.21 -1.54
C ILE A 278 4.12 1.00 -3.03
N ASN A 279 4.44 2.06 -3.76
CA ASN A 279 4.71 1.99 -5.19
C ASN A 279 6.02 2.71 -5.55
N ASP A 280 6.70 2.22 -6.58
CA ASP A 280 7.87 2.87 -7.21
C ASP A 280 8.92 3.32 -6.18
N SER A 281 9.18 2.50 -5.17
CA SER A 281 10.03 2.86 -4.03
C SER A 281 11.32 2.05 -3.97
N GLU A 282 12.38 2.65 -3.44
CA GLU A 282 13.69 2.00 -3.29
C GLU A 282 14.07 1.86 -1.82
N PHE A 283 14.31 0.63 -1.39
CA PHE A 283 14.79 0.27 -0.06
C PHE A 283 16.23 -0.21 -0.17
N ILE A 284 17.19 0.61 0.25
CA ILE A 284 18.62 0.35 0.03
C ILE A 284 19.32 0.22 1.38
N GLN A 285 20.06 -0.88 1.57
CA GLN A 285 20.85 -1.14 2.77
C GLN A 285 20.05 -1.00 4.07
N CYS A 286 18.80 -1.46 4.04
CA CYS A 286 17.94 -1.56 5.20
C CYS A 286 18.40 -2.71 6.10
N LYS A 287 19.31 -2.41 7.04
CA LYS A 287 20.02 -3.43 7.84
C LYS A 287 19.73 -3.29 9.33
N GLY A 288 19.51 -4.41 10.01
CA GLY A 288 19.49 -4.45 11.47
C GLY A 288 19.81 -5.83 12.04
N SER A 289 20.47 -5.83 13.20
CA SER A 289 20.71 -7.04 13.99
C SER A 289 19.52 -7.28 14.93
N ASN A 290 18.93 -8.47 14.91
CA ASN A 290 17.76 -8.85 15.74
C ASN A 290 16.45 -8.14 15.36
N ILE A 291 16.31 -7.75 14.10
CA ILE A 291 15.05 -7.24 13.56
C ILE A 291 14.42 -8.25 12.60
N SER A 292 13.10 -8.17 12.44
CA SER A 292 12.37 -8.86 11.40
C SER A 292 11.98 -7.84 10.34
N GLY A 293 12.25 -8.13 9.06
CA GLY A 293 11.98 -7.23 7.95
C GLY A 293 13.02 -6.12 7.88
N GLY A 294 14.06 -6.30 7.06
CA GLY A 294 15.14 -5.30 7.00
C GLY A 294 14.62 -3.95 6.53
N ALA A 295 13.76 -3.95 5.52
CA ALA A 295 13.05 -2.78 5.03
C ALA A 295 11.65 -2.64 5.64
N ILE A 296 10.86 -3.71 5.59
CA ILE A 296 9.43 -3.66 5.93
C ILE A 296 9.06 -4.81 6.88
N TYR A 297 8.45 -4.47 8.00
CA TYR A 297 7.74 -5.40 8.89
C TYR A 297 6.23 -5.21 8.73
N LEU A 298 5.50 -6.27 8.41
CA LEU A 298 4.04 -6.26 8.27
C LEU A 298 3.40 -7.24 9.25
N ASN A 299 2.37 -6.78 9.94
CA ASN A 299 1.44 -7.61 10.70
C ASN A 299 0.04 -7.28 10.19
N ILE A 300 -0.48 -8.11 9.30
CA ILE A 300 -1.72 -7.92 8.55
C ILE A 300 -2.78 -8.85 9.14
N ASN A 301 -3.77 -8.29 9.81
CA ASN A 301 -4.79 -9.04 10.53
C ASN A 301 -6.20 -8.59 10.12
N ASN A 302 -7.22 -9.39 10.43
CA ASN A 302 -8.63 -9.00 10.38
C ASN A 302 -9.04 -8.33 9.05
N ASN A 303 -8.69 -8.90 7.89
CA ASN A 303 -8.96 -8.32 6.57
C ASN A 303 -8.19 -7.03 6.21
N GLY A 304 -7.11 -6.70 6.93
CA GLY A 304 -6.18 -5.65 6.52
C GLY A 304 -5.49 -6.01 5.20
N GLN A 305 -5.06 -5.00 4.45
CA GLN A 305 -4.50 -5.19 3.10
C GLN A 305 -3.22 -4.39 2.91
N ALA A 306 -2.20 -5.03 2.34
CA ALA A 306 -0.98 -4.37 1.88
C ALA A 306 -0.70 -4.72 0.42
N THR A 307 -0.36 -3.71 -0.37
CA THR A 307 0.12 -3.87 -1.75
C THR A 307 1.46 -3.17 -1.92
N ILE A 308 2.42 -3.88 -2.47
CA ILE A 308 3.75 -3.37 -2.80
C ILE A 308 3.98 -3.60 -4.29
N SER A 309 4.23 -2.54 -5.05
CA SER A 309 4.44 -2.63 -6.50
C SER A 309 5.68 -1.86 -6.97
N ASN A 310 6.29 -2.33 -8.06
CA ASN A 310 7.41 -1.67 -8.75
C ASN A 310 8.55 -1.17 -7.84
N SER A 311 8.81 -1.87 -6.74
CA SER A 311 9.71 -1.42 -5.69
C SER A 311 10.97 -2.28 -5.61
N SER A 312 12.11 -1.67 -5.32
CA SER A 312 13.38 -2.39 -5.18
C SER A 312 13.81 -2.51 -3.72
N PHE A 313 14.37 -3.67 -3.37
CA PHE A 313 14.93 -4.01 -2.07
C PHE A 313 16.36 -4.46 -2.29
N ASN A 314 17.33 -3.58 -1.99
CA ASN A 314 18.71 -3.75 -2.40
C ASN A 314 19.64 -3.81 -1.18
N HIS A 315 20.36 -4.91 -1.00
CA HIS A 315 21.24 -5.14 0.16
C HIS A 315 20.54 -4.99 1.53
N CYS A 316 19.24 -5.29 1.62
CA CYS A 316 18.53 -5.28 2.89
C CYS A 316 18.92 -6.50 3.73
N GLU A 317 19.13 -6.32 5.05
CA GLU A 317 19.59 -7.38 5.95
C GLU A 317 18.79 -7.42 7.26
N ALA A 318 18.32 -8.61 7.64
CA ALA A 318 17.56 -8.80 8.89
C ALA A 318 17.79 -10.18 9.51
N THR A 319 17.17 -10.44 10.66
CA THR A 319 17.10 -11.78 11.24
C THR A 319 16.14 -12.67 10.46
N HIS A 320 14.96 -12.16 10.13
CA HIS A 320 13.97 -12.84 9.29
C HIS A 320 13.52 -11.88 8.19
N GLY A 321 13.47 -12.32 6.94
CA GLY A 321 13.02 -11.49 5.82
C GLY A 321 13.96 -10.33 5.56
N GLY A 322 15.07 -10.55 4.85
CA GLY A 322 16.09 -9.52 4.67
C GLY A 322 15.54 -8.22 4.09
N GLY A 323 14.60 -8.29 3.15
CA GLY A 323 13.77 -7.16 2.71
C GLY A 323 12.49 -7.04 3.53
N ILE A 324 11.62 -8.05 3.46
CA ILE A 324 10.27 -7.98 4.05
C ILE A 324 10.05 -9.15 5.02
N TYR A 325 9.49 -8.83 6.18
CA TYR A 325 8.85 -9.81 7.07
C TYR A 325 7.36 -9.55 7.13
N ALA A 326 6.53 -10.57 6.96
CA ALA A 326 5.08 -10.44 7.06
C ALA A 326 4.41 -11.55 7.87
N GLU A 327 3.52 -11.15 8.76
CA GLU A 327 2.56 -12.01 9.44
C GLU A 327 1.16 -11.69 8.90
N ILE A 328 0.46 -12.69 8.38
CA ILE A 328 -0.78 -12.53 7.64
C ILE A 328 -1.84 -13.45 8.26
N TYR A 329 -2.75 -12.88 9.04
CA TYR A 329 -3.71 -13.64 9.82
C TYR A 329 -5.16 -13.18 9.64
N SER A 330 -6.10 -14.07 9.94
CA SER A 330 -7.54 -13.75 10.04
C SER A 330 -8.09 -12.96 8.84
N GLY A 331 -7.82 -13.43 7.62
CA GLY A 331 -8.30 -12.80 6.37
C GLY A 331 -7.41 -11.67 5.84
N GLY A 332 -6.28 -11.38 6.50
CA GLY A 332 -5.30 -10.40 6.01
C GLY A 332 -4.72 -10.78 4.65
N GLN A 333 -4.33 -9.78 3.86
CA GLN A 333 -3.81 -10.01 2.51
C GLN A 333 -2.57 -9.16 2.21
N LEU A 334 -1.52 -9.79 1.69
CA LEU A 334 -0.34 -9.14 1.13
C LEU A 334 -0.21 -9.48 -0.35
N THR A 335 -0.17 -8.45 -1.20
CA THR A 335 0.15 -8.58 -2.62
C THR A 335 1.46 -7.87 -2.94
N ILE A 336 2.37 -8.57 -3.62
CA ILE A 336 3.61 -8.00 -4.18
C ILE A 336 3.56 -8.21 -5.69
N ASP A 337 3.58 -7.13 -6.44
CA ASP A 337 3.25 -7.09 -7.87
C ASP A 337 4.18 -6.18 -8.68
N GLY A 338 4.12 -6.29 -10.00
CA GLY A 338 4.93 -5.53 -10.94
C GLY A 338 6.42 -5.82 -10.80
N GLN A 339 7.25 -4.86 -11.20
CA GLN A 339 8.71 -5.01 -11.27
C GLN A 339 9.39 -4.91 -9.89
N CYS A 340 8.87 -5.62 -8.89
CA CYS A 340 9.49 -5.67 -7.57
C CYS A 340 10.76 -6.52 -7.60
N ASN A 341 11.87 -5.98 -7.09
CA ASN A 341 13.18 -6.61 -7.18
C ASN A 341 13.85 -6.73 -5.80
N PHE A 342 14.11 -7.94 -5.34
CA PHE A 342 14.90 -8.25 -4.14
C PHE A 342 16.31 -8.62 -4.56
N ILE A 343 17.27 -7.73 -4.35
CA ILE A 343 18.64 -7.85 -4.85
C ILE A 343 19.60 -7.92 -3.67
N GLN A 344 20.35 -9.02 -3.58
CA GLN A 344 21.37 -9.22 -2.55
C GLN A 344 20.85 -9.04 -1.12
N CYS A 345 19.56 -9.29 -0.90
CA CYS A 345 18.98 -9.30 0.43
C CYS A 345 19.48 -10.52 1.24
N LYS A 346 19.63 -10.34 2.55
CA LYS A 346 20.16 -11.36 3.43
C LYS A 346 19.35 -11.51 4.71
N ALA A 347 19.11 -12.75 5.10
CA ALA A 347 18.56 -13.08 6.42
C ALA A 347 19.53 -13.95 7.21
N SER A 348 19.66 -13.67 8.50
CA SER A 348 20.49 -14.50 9.39
C SER A 348 19.76 -15.73 9.92
N ILE A 349 18.42 -15.80 9.86
CA ILE A 349 17.64 -16.95 10.34
C ILE A 349 16.60 -17.45 9.34
N ARG A 350 15.82 -16.63 8.61
CA ARG A 350 14.85 -17.15 7.61
C ARG A 350 14.56 -16.17 6.48
N GLY A 351 14.49 -16.66 5.24
CA GLY A 351 13.98 -15.91 4.08
C GLY A 351 14.88 -14.73 3.68
N GLY A 352 15.88 -14.97 2.83
CA GLY A 352 16.89 -13.95 2.52
C GLY A 352 16.32 -12.64 1.98
N GLY A 353 15.34 -12.70 1.08
CA GLY A 353 14.54 -11.56 0.63
C GLY A 353 13.27 -11.39 1.46
N ILE A 354 12.42 -12.42 1.53
CA ILE A 354 11.14 -12.36 2.23
C ILE A 354 10.97 -13.51 3.21
N PHE A 355 10.44 -13.21 4.39
CA PHE A 355 9.82 -14.19 5.26
C PHE A 355 8.33 -13.90 5.44
N THR A 356 7.48 -14.91 5.32
CA THR A 356 6.04 -14.79 5.61
C THR A 356 5.51 -15.93 6.48
N SER A 357 4.56 -15.59 7.35
CA SER A 357 3.73 -16.54 8.11
C SER A 357 2.26 -16.23 7.84
N ILE A 358 1.50 -17.21 7.34
CA ILE A 358 0.13 -17.04 6.86
C ILE A 358 -0.79 -18.02 7.58
N GLU A 359 -1.73 -17.54 8.38
CA GLU A 359 -2.63 -18.43 9.15
C GLU A 359 -4.09 -17.95 9.11
N GLY A 360 -5.03 -18.87 8.98
CA GLY A 360 -6.46 -18.59 9.03
C GLY A 360 -7.14 -18.47 7.66
N LEU A 361 -8.47 -18.61 7.69
CA LEU A 361 -9.32 -18.54 6.50
C LEU A 361 -9.19 -17.18 5.80
N ASN A 362 -9.09 -17.21 4.47
CA ASN A 362 -8.91 -16.04 3.59
C ASN A 362 -7.60 -15.26 3.81
N SER A 363 -6.69 -15.73 4.67
CA SER A 363 -5.36 -15.14 4.80
C SER A 363 -4.50 -15.51 3.58
N GLN A 364 -3.92 -14.52 2.91
CA GLN A 364 -3.27 -14.74 1.63
C GLN A 364 -1.99 -13.93 1.42
N LEU A 365 -0.97 -14.59 0.88
CA LEU A 365 0.14 -13.97 0.18
C LEU A 365 0.02 -14.22 -1.32
N THR A 366 0.16 -13.16 -2.10
CA THR A 366 0.25 -13.23 -3.56
C THR A 366 1.53 -12.56 -4.03
N LEU A 367 2.36 -13.31 -4.76
CA LEU A 367 3.51 -12.79 -5.52
C LEU A 367 3.17 -12.93 -7.01
N GLU A 368 3.11 -11.81 -7.73
CA GLU A 368 2.69 -11.77 -9.13
C GLU A 368 3.86 -11.75 -10.13
N ASP A 369 3.51 -11.65 -11.41
CA ASP A 369 4.45 -11.60 -12.55
C ASP A 369 5.48 -10.48 -12.37
N GLU A 370 6.66 -10.64 -12.97
CA GLU A 370 7.78 -9.70 -12.91
C GLU A 370 8.47 -9.51 -11.55
N VAL A 371 7.95 -10.10 -10.46
CA VAL A 371 8.65 -10.12 -9.17
C VAL A 371 9.92 -10.98 -9.29
N LYS A 372 11.05 -10.44 -8.84
CA LYS A 372 12.35 -11.10 -8.94
C LYS A 372 13.14 -11.08 -7.63
N PHE A 373 13.75 -12.21 -7.31
CA PHE A 373 14.75 -12.39 -6.28
C PHE A 373 16.09 -12.70 -6.95
N ASP A 374 17.13 -11.93 -6.63
CA ASP A 374 18.45 -12.03 -7.25
C ASP A 374 19.54 -12.03 -6.19
N CYS A 375 20.33 -13.10 -6.14
CA CYS A 375 21.44 -13.25 -5.21
C CYS A 375 21.04 -13.09 -3.72
N CYS A 376 19.79 -13.39 -3.38
CA CYS A 376 19.33 -13.41 -2.00
C CYS A 376 19.91 -14.60 -1.23
N THR A 377 20.24 -14.39 0.04
CA THR A 377 20.95 -15.41 0.84
C THR A 377 20.35 -15.60 2.24
N CYS A 378 20.34 -16.84 2.72
CA CYS A 378 20.07 -17.15 4.11
C CYS A 378 21.18 -18.01 4.71
N ASN A 379 21.78 -17.50 5.79
CA ASN A 379 23.04 -18.00 6.34
C ASN A 379 22.90 -18.62 7.74
N SER A 380 21.92 -19.49 7.96
CA SER A 380 21.79 -20.20 9.23
C SER A 380 21.60 -21.70 9.06
N THR A 381 21.91 -22.39 10.15
CA THR A 381 22.04 -23.85 10.26
C THR A 381 20.71 -24.52 10.61
N SER A 382 19.58 -23.90 10.28
CA SER A 382 18.24 -24.45 10.47
C SER A 382 17.46 -24.29 9.15
N SER A 383 16.48 -25.15 8.85
CA SER A 383 15.80 -25.17 7.53
C SER A 383 15.31 -23.77 7.08
N GLN A 384 15.80 -23.28 5.93
CA GLN A 384 15.78 -21.85 5.55
C GLN A 384 15.71 -21.55 4.07
N GLY A 385 14.74 -20.76 3.60
CA GLY A 385 14.71 -20.34 2.21
C GLY A 385 15.72 -19.23 1.88
N GLY A 386 16.56 -19.42 0.86
CA GLY A 386 17.60 -18.46 0.48
C GLY A 386 17.04 -17.18 -0.13
N GLY A 387 16.08 -17.28 -1.05
CA GLY A 387 15.32 -16.14 -1.58
C GLY A 387 14.10 -15.79 -0.73
N ALA A 388 13.23 -16.76 -0.48
CA ALA A 388 12.04 -16.54 0.33
C ALA A 388 11.73 -17.73 1.23
N GLN A 389 11.11 -17.48 2.38
CA GLN A 389 10.51 -18.52 3.21
C GLN A 389 9.06 -18.18 3.50
N ILE A 390 8.16 -19.11 3.18
CA ILE A 390 6.72 -18.97 3.32
C ILE A 390 6.22 -20.08 4.22
N ASN A 391 5.72 -19.73 5.39
CA ASN A 391 5.02 -20.65 6.26
C ASN A 391 3.53 -20.39 6.10
N VAL A 392 2.76 -21.45 5.89
CA VAL A 392 1.31 -21.37 5.84
C VAL A 392 0.77 -22.33 6.90
N GLY A 393 -0.33 -21.93 7.55
CA GLY A 393 -1.12 -22.76 8.45
C GLY A 393 -2.63 -22.49 8.31
N ASP A 394 -3.45 -23.36 8.90
CA ASP A 394 -4.86 -23.13 9.20
C ASP A 394 -5.72 -22.53 8.06
N HIS A 395 -5.74 -23.18 6.89
CA HIS A 395 -6.49 -22.74 5.70
C HIS A 395 -5.97 -21.46 5.01
N GLY A 396 -4.77 -21.00 5.39
CA GLY A 396 -4.06 -19.96 4.65
C GLY A 396 -3.73 -20.37 3.21
N THR A 397 -3.47 -19.38 2.36
CA THR A 397 -3.15 -19.58 0.94
C THR A 397 -1.89 -18.81 0.55
N SER A 398 -1.03 -19.45 -0.26
CA SER A 398 0.09 -18.78 -0.92
C SER A 398 0.01 -19.00 -2.44
N ILE A 399 0.01 -17.90 -3.18
CA ILE A 399 -0.01 -17.86 -4.65
C ILE A 399 1.30 -17.23 -5.11
N ILE A 400 2.05 -17.95 -5.94
CA ILE A 400 3.31 -17.50 -6.53
C ILE A 400 3.18 -17.67 -8.04
N ASN A 401 3.07 -16.55 -8.75
CA ASN A 401 2.72 -16.52 -10.15
C ASN A 401 3.84 -15.85 -10.95
N LYS A 402 4.58 -16.63 -11.73
CA LYS A 402 5.63 -16.19 -12.67
C LYS A 402 6.79 -15.41 -12.05
N VAL A 403 7.03 -15.65 -10.76
CA VAL A 403 8.15 -15.07 -10.02
C VAL A 403 9.48 -15.69 -10.48
N GLN A 404 10.55 -14.90 -10.45
CA GLN A 404 11.90 -15.36 -10.78
C GLN A 404 12.81 -15.41 -9.56
N PHE A 405 13.41 -16.55 -9.29
CA PHE A 405 14.47 -16.73 -8.30
C PHE A 405 15.79 -17.02 -9.01
N ASN A 406 16.75 -16.11 -8.87
CA ASN A 406 18.02 -16.16 -9.58
C ASN A 406 19.19 -16.16 -8.59
N SER A 407 20.05 -17.16 -8.67
CA SER A 407 21.28 -17.26 -7.87
C SER A 407 21.07 -17.12 -6.36
N CYS A 408 19.87 -17.47 -5.87
CA CYS A 408 19.57 -17.47 -4.44
C CYS A 408 20.21 -18.67 -3.74
N THR A 409 20.72 -18.48 -2.53
CA THR A 409 21.44 -19.53 -1.81
C THR A 409 20.97 -19.72 -0.38
N SER A 410 20.81 -20.97 0.04
CA SER A 410 20.52 -21.37 1.42
C SER A 410 21.61 -22.27 1.98
N SER A 411 21.91 -22.09 3.27
CA SER A 411 22.80 -22.97 4.03
C SER A 411 22.14 -24.29 4.47
N GLU A 412 20.84 -24.49 4.24
CA GLU A 412 20.13 -25.73 4.53
C GLU A 412 19.27 -26.15 3.32
N ASP A 413 18.00 -25.78 3.26
CA ASP A 413 17.05 -26.28 2.23
C ASP A 413 16.53 -25.13 1.36
N GLY A 414 16.00 -25.38 0.17
CA GLY A 414 15.27 -24.36 -0.62
C GLY A 414 16.10 -23.13 -0.98
N GLY A 415 17.08 -23.27 -1.88
CA GLY A 415 17.98 -22.17 -2.25
C GLY A 415 17.24 -20.93 -2.77
N GLY A 416 16.23 -21.13 -3.63
CA GLY A 416 15.28 -20.10 -4.03
C GLY A 416 14.20 -19.88 -2.97
N ILE A 417 13.40 -20.91 -2.68
CA ILE A 417 12.27 -20.78 -1.75
C ILE A 417 12.07 -22.01 -0.87
N ILE A 418 11.69 -21.78 0.38
CA ILE A 418 11.06 -22.80 1.23
C ILE A 418 9.59 -22.47 1.41
N ILE A 419 8.75 -23.50 1.32
CA ILE A 419 7.34 -23.42 1.72
C ILE A 419 7.05 -24.51 2.76
N GLY A 420 6.72 -24.11 3.98
CA GLY A 420 6.44 -25.00 5.11
C GLY A 420 4.97 -25.01 5.52
N ALA A 421 4.49 -26.16 6.03
CA ALA A 421 3.07 -26.40 6.26
C ALA A 421 2.68 -26.97 7.63
N ASN A 422 1.59 -26.49 8.23
CA ASN A 422 0.84 -27.19 9.31
C ASN A 422 -0.69 -27.09 9.10
N ASN A 423 -1.40 -28.22 8.91
CA ASN A 423 -2.88 -28.35 8.73
C ASN A 423 -3.41 -27.82 7.37
N PRO A 424 -4.63 -28.16 6.90
CA PRO A 424 -4.90 -28.19 5.45
C PRO A 424 -4.85 -26.80 4.79
N MET A 425 -4.15 -26.72 3.65
CA MET A 425 -3.85 -25.45 2.95
C MET A 425 -3.66 -25.62 1.45
N LYS A 426 -3.51 -24.50 0.75
CA LYS A 426 -3.26 -24.45 -0.70
C LYS A 426 -2.00 -23.65 -1.06
N TYR A 427 -1.10 -24.28 -1.83
CA TYR A 427 0.08 -23.66 -2.45
C TYR A 427 -0.03 -23.73 -3.97
N ILE A 428 0.18 -22.61 -4.64
CA ILE A 428 0.17 -22.54 -6.10
C ILE A 428 1.47 -21.91 -6.57
N LEU A 429 2.28 -22.66 -7.33
CA LEU A 429 3.38 -22.11 -8.13
C LEU A 429 2.98 -22.22 -9.60
N ASN A 430 2.81 -21.07 -10.26
CA ASN A 430 2.33 -20.97 -11.63
C ASN A 430 3.34 -20.22 -12.49
N GLY A 431 4.05 -20.89 -13.40
CA GLY A 431 5.01 -20.23 -14.29
C GLY A 431 6.28 -19.70 -13.60
N THR A 432 6.46 -19.99 -12.31
CA THR A 432 7.62 -19.55 -11.50
C THR A 432 8.91 -20.20 -11.99
N GLN A 433 10.00 -19.44 -11.97
CA GLN A 433 11.30 -19.85 -12.50
C GLN A 433 12.38 -19.82 -11.42
N PHE A 434 13.22 -20.86 -11.40
CA PHE A 434 14.38 -20.97 -10.51
C PHE A 434 15.63 -21.20 -11.35
N THR A 435 16.60 -20.29 -11.24
CA THR A 435 17.85 -20.35 -12.03
C THR A 435 19.05 -20.23 -11.13
N ASN A 436 20.00 -21.17 -11.22
CA ASN A 436 21.25 -21.19 -10.47
C ASN A 436 21.09 -21.11 -8.94
N CYS A 437 19.94 -21.51 -8.40
CA CYS A 437 19.74 -21.52 -6.94
C CYS A 437 20.45 -22.72 -6.30
N GLU A 438 21.02 -22.52 -5.10
CA GLU A 438 21.78 -23.55 -4.39
C GLU A 438 21.29 -23.73 -2.95
N ALA A 439 21.12 -24.99 -2.54
CA ALA A 439 20.85 -25.39 -1.17
C ALA A 439 21.93 -26.36 -0.68
N TYR A 440 22.18 -26.40 0.64
CA TYR A 440 23.11 -27.39 1.20
C TYR A 440 22.52 -28.81 1.18
N ARG A 441 21.24 -28.99 1.54
CA ARG A 441 20.61 -30.29 1.74
C ARG A 441 19.56 -30.61 0.68
N TYR A 442 18.42 -29.92 0.71
CA TYR A 442 17.26 -30.28 -0.11
C TYR A 442 16.81 -29.13 -0.99
N GLY A 443 16.49 -29.41 -2.27
CA GLY A 443 15.78 -28.46 -3.13
C GLY A 443 16.59 -27.20 -3.48
N GLY A 444 17.50 -27.29 -4.45
CA GLY A 444 18.29 -26.11 -4.85
C GLY A 444 17.44 -24.93 -5.30
N GLY A 445 16.42 -25.17 -6.12
CA GLY A 445 15.39 -24.20 -6.48
C GLY A 445 14.39 -24.01 -5.34
N PHE A 446 13.65 -25.06 -4.98
CA PHE A 446 12.66 -24.97 -3.91
C PHE A 446 12.54 -26.23 -3.05
N PHE A 447 12.13 -26.05 -1.80
CA PHE A 447 11.79 -27.12 -0.88
C PHE A 447 10.40 -26.92 -0.30
N ILE A 448 9.55 -27.95 -0.35
CA ILE A 448 8.17 -27.92 0.14
C ILE A 448 7.97 -29.03 1.17
N THR A 449 7.39 -28.69 2.32
CA THR A 449 6.78 -29.68 3.23
C THR A 449 5.27 -29.48 3.24
N SER A 450 4.50 -30.58 3.24
CA SER A 450 3.04 -30.57 3.22
C SER A 450 2.46 -31.55 4.22
N GLN A 451 1.32 -31.20 4.83
CA GLN A 451 0.59 -32.06 5.76
C GLN A 451 -0.92 -31.86 5.62
N ASN A 452 -1.56 -32.76 4.87
CA ASN A 452 -2.95 -32.69 4.44
C ASN A 452 -3.27 -31.45 3.57
N SER A 453 -2.33 -31.05 2.72
CA SER A 453 -2.38 -29.84 1.90
C SER A 453 -2.46 -30.13 0.41
N VAL A 454 -2.82 -29.11 -0.37
CA VAL A 454 -2.81 -29.13 -1.84
C VAL A 454 -1.60 -28.35 -2.34
N VAL A 455 -0.71 -29.05 -3.06
CA VAL A 455 0.46 -28.46 -3.74
C VAL A 455 0.20 -28.53 -5.25
N GLU A 456 -0.02 -27.37 -5.87
CA GLU A 456 -0.22 -27.21 -7.31
C GLU A 456 1.01 -26.56 -7.95
N LEU A 457 1.66 -27.30 -8.84
CA LEU A 457 2.75 -26.83 -9.67
C LEU A 457 2.30 -26.81 -11.13
N PHE A 458 2.27 -25.62 -11.73
CA PHE A 458 1.88 -25.41 -13.12
C PHE A 458 2.98 -24.71 -13.89
N SER A 459 3.52 -25.37 -14.93
CA SER A 459 4.52 -24.80 -15.85
C SER A 459 5.75 -24.16 -15.16
N VAL A 460 6.22 -24.77 -14.05
CA VAL A 460 7.41 -24.32 -13.31
C VAL A 460 8.68 -24.70 -14.07
N ILE A 461 9.64 -23.78 -14.12
CA ILE A 461 10.94 -23.97 -14.79
C ILE A 461 12.06 -23.95 -13.76
N ILE A 462 12.91 -24.97 -13.77
CA ILE A 462 14.07 -25.09 -12.89
C ILE A 462 15.32 -25.34 -13.74
N GLN A 463 16.30 -24.46 -13.61
CA GLN A 463 17.50 -24.47 -14.42
C GLN A 463 18.76 -24.32 -13.57
N SER A 464 19.70 -25.25 -13.73
CA SER A 464 21.03 -25.23 -13.12
C SER A 464 21.01 -25.12 -11.59
N CYS A 465 19.91 -25.54 -10.96
CA CYS A 465 19.78 -25.57 -9.50
C CYS A 465 20.52 -26.77 -8.89
N LYS A 466 21.02 -26.59 -7.68
CA LYS A 466 21.85 -27.60 -7.01
C LYS A 466 21.50 -27.78 -5.54
N SER A 467 21.53 -29.03 -5.09
CA SER A 467 21.60 -29.40 -3.67
C SER A 467 22.73 -30.39 -3.45
N LEU A 468 23.24 -30.59 -2.23
CA LEU A 468 24.25 -31.65 -1.98
C LEU A 468 23.63 -32.99 -1.60
N SER A 469 22.43 -33.00 -0.99
CA SER A 469 21.77 -34.24 -0.56
C SER A 469 20.76 -34.72 -1.59
N GLU A 470 19.56 -34.15 -1.61
CA GLU A 470 18.42 -34.65 -2.40
C GLU A 470 17.74 -33.52 -3.16
N GLY A 471 17.19 -33.82 -4.34
CA GLY A 471 16.35 -32.86 -5.07
C GLY A 471 17.11 -31.62 -5.54
N GLY A 472 18.01 -31.77 -6.52
CA GLY A 472 18.87 -30.66 -6.96
C GLY A 472 18.07 -29.47 -7.48
N GLY A 473 17.01 -29.74 -8.22
CA GLY A 473 16.04 -28.74 -8.67
C GLY A 473 15.03 -28.40 -7.58
N CYS A 474 14.29 -29.39 -7.09
CA CYS A 474 13.37 -29.20 -5.98
C CYS A 474 13.30 -30.45 -5.08
N SER A 475 12.72 -30.31 -3.89
CA SER A 475 12.40 -31.45 -3.03
C SER A 475 11.05 -31.21 -2.36
N ILE A 476 10.18 -32.24 -2.36
CA ILE A 476 8.81 -32.15 -1.86
C ILE A 476 8.55 -33.29 -0.88
N GLN A 477 8.17 -32.96 0.35
CA GLN A 477 7.83 -33.91 1.40
C GLN A 477 6.33 -33.85 1.71
N CYS A 478 5.60 -34.89 1.34
CA CYS A 478 4.20 -35.09 1.69
C CYS A 478 4.11 -35.96 2.95
N LEU A 479 3.78 -35.34 4.08
CA LEU A 479 3.79 -35.96 5.40
C LEU A 479 2.39 -36.36 5.88
N GLY A 480 1.33 -35.85 5.24
CA GLY A 480 -0.07 -36.12 5.58
C GLY A 480 -0.74 -37.09 4.61
N THR A 481 -1.60 -37.98 5.12
CA THR A 481 -2.37 -38.93 4.29
C THR A 481 -3.37 -38.26 3.36
N GLY A 482 -3.71 -36.99 3.61
CA GLY A 482 -4.60 -36.18 2.77
C GLY A 482 -3.88 -35.24 1.80
N ASP A 483 -2.56 -35.33 1.65
CA ASP A 483 -1.81 -34.48 0.72
C ASP A 483 -2.23 -34.76 -0.73
N VAL A 484 -2.43 -33.68 -1.49
CA VAL A 484 -2.70 -33.73 -2.93
C VAL A 484 -1.57 -32.98 -3.63
N LEU A 485 -0.77 -33.72 -4.39
CA LEU A 485 0.32 -33.18 -5.19
C LEU A 485 -0.06 -33.23 -6.67
N SER A 486 -0.12 -32.08 -7.32
CA SER A 486 -0.51 -31.93 -8.72
C SER A 486 0.58 -31.23 -9.54
N PHE A 487 1.09 -31.96 -10.54
CA PHE A 487 2.04 -31.46 -11.53
C PHE A 487 1.30 -31.33 -12.85
N THR A 488 1.20 -30.10 -13.36
CA THR A 488 0.42 -29.78 -14.57
C THR A 488 1.18 -28.79 -15.46
N GLY A 489 0.75 -28.67 -16.72
CA GLY A 489 1.45 -27.85 -17.71
C GLY A 489 2.82 -28.44 -18.10
N GLU A 490 3.70 -27.59 -18.63
CA GLU A 490 5.05 -27.99 -19.07
C GLU A 490 6.08 -27.69 -17.99
N LEU A 491 6.43 -28.70 -17.21
CA LEU A 491 7.46 -28.61 -16.16
C LEU A 491 8.84 -28.89 -16.75
N GLN A 492 9.82 -28.03 -16.47
CA GLN A 492 11.15 -28.14 -17.02
C GLN A 492 12.21 -28.25 -15.92
N PHE A 493 13.09 -29.26 -16.03
CA PHE A 493 14.23 -29.47 -15.13
C PHE A 493 15.49 -29.59 -15.97
N ASN A 494 16.31 -28.54 -15.98
CA ASN A 494 17.46 -28.41 -16.86
C ASN A 494 18.74 -28.34 -16.03
N ASN A 495 19.69 -29.27 -16.23
CA ASN A 495 21.01 -29.26 -15.59
C ASN A 495 21.00 -29.19 -14.05
N CYS A 496 19.98 -29.76 -13.40
CA CYS A 496 19.92 -29.79 -11.94
C CYS A 496 20.76 -30.95 -11.36
N THR A 497 21.43 -30.71 -10.23
CA THR A 497 22.38 -31.69 -9.65
C THR A 497 22.21 -31.88 -8.14
N SER A 498 22.26 -33.13 -7.68
CA SER A 498 22.26 -33.53 -6.27
C SER A 498 22.87 -34.92 -6.08
N GLY A 499 23.03 -35.36 -4.82
CA GLY A 499 23.42 -36.74 -4.51
C GLY A 499 22.33 -37.76 -4.89
N TRP A 500 21.06 -37.39 -4.69
CA TRP A 500 19.89 -38.21 -5.02
C TRP A 500 18.82 -37.34 -5.69
N GLY A 501 18.32 -37.75 -6.88
CA GLY A 501 17.26 -37.00 -7.56
C GLY A 501 17.71 -35.61 -8.04
N GLY A 502 18.49 -35.55 -9.13
CA GLY A 502 19.05 -34.29 -9.62
C GLY A 502 18.00 -33.22 -9.92
N GLY A 503 16.84 -33.62 -10.47
CA GLY A 503 15.70 -32.73 -10.72
C GLY A 503 14.77 -32.56 -9.52
N ILE A 504 14.24 -33.67 -8.98
CA ILE A 504 13.28 -33.72 -7.86
C ILE A 504 13.69 -34.79 -6.85
#